data_AF-A0A9E5YIY4-F1
#
_entry.id   AF-A0A9E5YIY4-F1
#
_cell.length_a   1.000
_cell.length_b   1.000
_cell.length_c   1.000
_cell.angle_alpha   90.00
_cell.angle_beta   90.00
_cell.angle_gamma   90.00
#
_symmetry.space_group_name_H-M   'P 1'
#
loop_
_entity.id
_entity.type
_entity.pdbx_description
1 polymer ?
#
loop_
_entity_poly.entity_id
_entity_poly.type
_entity_poly.pdbx_seq_one_letter_code
_entity_poly.pdbx_strand_id
1 'polypeptide(L)'
;MVKNTKLWLILLACLFITTLTVSPALADASAETVTDGHVWWFWPLVLLIITFIMGILAVLGGVGGGVLFVPIISGFFPFHLDFVRGTGLLVALCGALAAGPGLLKMNLASLRLAIPVALIASTCAIIGAMIGLALPTNIVQIALGGTILGICVLMLTAKKSVVPDVPQADKLSSMLQIYGVYQEASTGEIIDWKVHRTPLGLCLFVLIGLMAGMFGLGAGWAN
;
A
#
# COMPACT_ATOMS: atom_id res chain seq x y z
N MET A 1 -33.08 2.13 15.86
CA MET A 1 -32.08 1.29 15.17
C MET A 1 -32.51 1.00 13.72
N VAL A 2 -32.90 2.02 12.91
CA VAL A 2 -33.39 1.84 11.50
C VAL A 2 -33.15 3.11 10.64
N LYS A 3 -31.92 3.68 10.57
CA LYS A 3 -31.70 4.93 9.81
C LYS A 3 -30.76 4.85 8.59
N ASN A 4 -30.01 3.76 8.38
CA ASN A 4 -28.99 3.71 7.31
C ASN A 4 -29.19 2.66 6.21
N THR A 5 -30.27 1.86 6.24
CA THR A 5 -30.47 0.78 5.25
C THR A 5 -30.62 1.31 3.82
N LYS A 6 -31.27 2.46 3.63
CA LYS A 6 -31.42 3.09 2.30
C LYS A 6 -30.10 3.61 1.76
N LEU A 7 -29.23 4.16 2.61
CA LEU A 7 -27.90 4.64 2.22
C LEU A 7 -26.99 3.48 1.80
N TRP A 8 -27.04 2.36 2.53
CA TRP A 8 -26.32 1.14 2.18
C TRP A 8 -26.81 0.52 0.87
N LEU A 9 -28.11 0.50 0.63
CA LEU A 9 -28.70 0.04 -0.65
C LEU A 9 -28.28 0.92 -1.83
N ILE A 10 -28.20 2.24 -1.64
CA ILE A 10 -27.72 3.17 -2.68
C ILE A 10 -26.23 2.97 -2.97
N LEU A 11 -25.41 2.77 -1.93
CA LEU A 11 -23.97 2.51 -2.10
C LEU A 11 -23.72 1.17 -2.81
N LEU A 12 -24.47 0.12 -2.45
CA LEU A 12 -24.38 -1.18 -3.12
C LEU A 12 -24.88 -1.11 -4.56
N ALA A 13 -25.97 -0.37 -4.83
CA ALA A 13 -26.46 -0.15 -6.18
C ALA A 13 -25.45 0.65 -7.02
N CYS A 14 -24.82 1.69 -6.46
CA CYS A 14 -23.75 2.41 -7.15
C CYS A 14 -22.54 1.53 -7.45
N LEU A 15 -22.11 0.69 -6.50
CA LEU A 15 -21.00 -0.27 -6.70
C LEU A 15 -21.34 -1.34 -7.76
N PHE A 16 -22.61 -1.76 -7.81
CA PHE A 16 -23.10 -2.72 -8.80
C PHE A 16 -23.24 -2.08 -10.20
N ILE A 17 -23.64 -0.82 -10.27
CA ILE A 17 -23.71 -0.07 -11.52
C ILE A 17 -22.31 0.24 -12.06
N THR A 18 -21.35 0.62 -11.19
CA THR A 18 -19.97 0.85 -11.64
C THR A 18 -19.32 -0.42 -12.18
N THR A 19 -19.57 -1.58 -11.55
CA THR A 19 -19.09 -2.88 -12.06
C THR A 19 -19.76 -3.31 -13.37
N LEU A 20 -21.02 -2.92 -13.61
CA LEU A 20 -21.72 -3.16 -14.88
C LEU A 20 -21.28 -2.22 -16.01
N THR A 21 -20.82 -1.00 -15.70
CA THR A 21 -20.33 -0.04 -16.70
C THR A 21 -18.86 -0.24 -17.11
N VAL A 22 -18.11 -1.06 -16.37
CA VAL A 22 -16.78 -1.53 -16.79
C VAL A 22 -16.98 -2.69 -17.76
N SER A 23 -17.49 -2.37 -18.95
CA SER A 23 -17.41 -3.27 -20.10
C SER A 23 -15.93 -3.52 -20.42
N PRO A 24 -15.53 -4.75 -20.79
CA PRO A 24 -14.16 -5.03 -21.24
C PRO A 24 -13.80 -4.32 -22.55
N ALA A 25 -14.73 -3.55 -23.15
CA ALA A 25 -14.57 -2.83 -24.40
C ALA A 25 -13.61 -1.62 -24.35
N LEU A 26 -13.16 -1.19 -23.15
CA LEU A 26 -12.06 -0.20 -23.01
C LEU A 26 -10.70 -0.86 -22.73
N ALA A 27 -10.62 -2.18 -22.68
CA ALA A 27 -9.35 -2.89 -22.67
C ALA A 27 -8.80 -3.01 -24.09
N ASP A 28 -8.49 -1.87 -24.71
CA ASP A 28 -7.58 -1.83 -25.85
C ASP A 28 -6.14 -1.90 -25.31
N ALA A 29 -5.87 -2.98 -24.58
CA ALA A 29 -4.52 -3.43 -24.35
C ALA A 29 -4.24 -4.40 -25.48
N SER A 30 -3.35 -4.01 -26.38
CA SER A 30 -2.69 -4.87 -27.33
C SER A 30 -2.16 -6.10 -26.59
N ALA A 31 -2.98 -7.14 -26.52
CA ALA A 31 -2.57 -8.43 -26.03
C ALA A 31 -1.61 -8.96 -27.08
N GLU A 32 -0.31 -8.77 -26.87
CA GLU A 32 0.64 -9.75 -27.36
C GLU A 32 0.26 -11.06 -26.70
N THR A 33 -0.56 -11.83 -27.40
CA THR A 33 -0.88 -13.20 -27.04
C THR A 33 0.43 -13.96 -27.12
N VAL A 34 1.14 -14.02 -25.99
CA VAL A 34 2.13 -15.07 -25.76
C VAL A 34 1.38 -16.37 -26.04
N THR A 35 1.76 -17.01 -27.13
CA THR A 35 1.26 -18.31 -27.56
C THR A 35 1.85 -19.38 -26.65
N ASP A 36 1.58 -19.24 -25.36
CA ASP A 36 1.85 -20.29 -24.39
C ASP A 36 0.74 -21.33 -24.56
N GLY A 37 1.12 -22.59 -24.75
CA GLY A 37 0.23 -23.75 -24.83
C GLY A 37 -0.52 -24.07 -23.53
N HIS A 38 -0.71 -23.06 -22.67
CA HIS A 38 -1.37 -23.14 -21.39
C HIS A 38 -2.83 -22.76 -21.51
N VAL A 39 -3.67 -23.56 -20.87
CA VAL A 39 -5.10 -23.31 -20.66
C VAL A 39 -5.34 -21.97 -19.96
N TRP A 40 -6.40 -21.26 -20.34
CA TRP A 40 -6.69 -19.88 -19.89
C TRP A 40 -6.73 -19.70 -18.35
N TRP A 41 -7.08 -20.75 -17.60
CA TRP A 41 -7.15 -20.73 -16.14
C TRP A 41 -5.80 -20.97 -15.44
N PHE A 42 -4.76 -21.34 -16.20
CA PHE A 42 -3.42 -21.61 -15.67
C PHE A 42 -2.85 -20.40 -14.93
N TRP A 43 -2.80 -19.24 -15.60
CA TRP A 43 -2.24 -18.02 -15.04
C TRP A 43 -3.00 -17.51 -13.79
N PRO A 44 -4.35 -17.43 -13.79
CA PRO A 44 -5.11 -17.12 -12.58
C PRO A 44 -4.85 -18.07 -11.41
N LEU A 45 -4.75 -19.38 -11.67
CA LEU A 45 -4.48 -20.37 -10.62
C LEU A 45 -3.08 -20.18 -10.01
N VAL A 46 -2.07 -19.97 -10.85
CA VAL A 46 -0.69 -19.72 -10.40
C VAL A 46 -0.61 -18.41 -9.61
N LEU A 47 -1.23 -17.33 -10.11
CA LEU A 47 -1.32 -16.07 -9.40
C LEU A 47 -2.02 -16.23 -8.05
N LEU A 48 -3.10 -17.01 -7.97
CA LEU A 48 -3.80 -17.27 -6.71
C LEU A 48 -2.90 -17.97 -5.69
N ILE A 49 -2.16 -19.02 -6.09
CA ILE A 49 -1.24 -19.73 -5.20
C ILE A 49 -0.13 -18.81 -4.71
N ILE A 50 0.49 -18.05 -5.61
CA ILE A 50 1.62 -17.17 -5.27
C ILE A 50 1.16 -16.00 -4.40
N THR A 51 0.07 -15.32 -4.78
CA THR A 51 -0.48 -14.20 -3.99
C THR A 51 -0.97 -14.66 -2.62
N PHE A 52 -1.47 -15.88 -2.50
CA PHE A 52 -1.85 -16.46 -1.20
C PHE A 52 -0.64 -16.65 -0.28
N ILE A 53 0.42 -17.31 -0.77
CA ILE A 53 1.67 -17.50 -0.01
C ILE A 53 2.27 -16.13 0.35
N MET A 54 2.27 -15.21 -0.61
CA MET A 54 2.75 -13.85 -0.44
C MET A 54 1.96 -13.06 0.59
N GLY A 55 0.64 -13.26 0.66
CA GLY A 55 -0.19 -12.64 1.69
C GLY A 55 0.26 -13.05 3.10
N ILE A 56 0.57 -14.33 3.29
CA ILE A 56 1.08 -14.85 4.56
C ILE A 56 2.45 -14.21 4.89
N LEU A 57 3.38 -14.23 3.93
CA LEU A 57 4.73 -13.66 4.11
C LEU A 57 4.70 -12.14 4.35
N ALA A 58 3.82 -11.41 3.64
CA ALA A 58 3.68 -9.97 3.78
C ALA A 58 3.18 -9.56 5.16
N VAL A 59 2.25 -10.33 5.74
CA VAL A 59 1.76 -10.08 7.11
C VAL A 59 2.84 -10.38 8.15
N LEU A 60 3.58 -11.48 7.99
CA LEU A 60 4.70 -11.83 8.87
C LEU A 60 5.83 -10.78 8.79
N GLY A 61 6.10 -10.24 7.60
CA GLY A 61 7.12 -9.22 7.40
C GLY A 61 6.67 -7.80 7.74
N GLY A 62 5.37 -7.54 7.84
CA GLY A 62 4.82 -6.19 8.06
C GLY A 62 5.02 -5.20 6.90
N VAL A 63 5.47 -5.66 5.72
CA VAL A 63 5.97 -4.82 4.62
C VAL A 63 4.85 -4.38 3.65
N GLY A 64 3.65 -4.96 3.76
CA GLY A 64 2.53 -4.71 2.84
C GLY A 64 2.67 -5.48 1.52
N GLY A 65 1.60 -6.14 1.08
CA GLY A 65 1.65 -7.14 0.00
C GLY A 65 2.17 -6.62 -1.35
N GLY A 66 1.90 -5.36 -1.70
CA GLY A 66 2.32 -4.77 -2.97
C GLY A 66 3.84 -4.66 -3.16
N VAL A 67 4.59 -4.45 -2.07
CA VAL A 67 6.06 -4.30 -2.12
C VAL A 67 6.75 -5.60 -2.53
N LEU A 68 6.20 -6.72 -2.08
CA LEU A 68 6.67 -8.04 -2.47
C LEU A 68 6.09 -8.41 -3.85
N PHE A 69 4.81 -8.13 -4.08
CA PHE A 69 4.09 -8.58 -5.28
C PHE A 69 4.69 -8.03 -6.57
N VAL A 70 4.91 -6.72 -6.64
CA VAL A 70 5.37 -6.06 -7.87
C VAL A 70 6.67 -6.67 -8.40
N PRO A 71 7.78 -6.77 -7.64
CA PRO A 71 9.02 -7.33 -8.18
C PRO A 71 8.94 -8.80 -8.57
N ILE A 72 8.21 -9.61 -7.80
CA ILE A 72 8.12 -11.05 -8.06
C ILE A 72 7.33 -11.28 -9.34
N ILE A 73 6.18 -10.61 -9.49
CA ILE A 73 5.36 -10.79 -10.68
C ILE A 73 6.00 -10.10 -11.89
N SER A 74 6.57 -8.90 -11.76
CA SER A 74 7.24 -8.24 -12.89
C SER A 74 8.52 -8.95 -13.34
N GLY A 75 9.19 -9.68 -12.44
CA GLY A 75 10.46 -10.34 -12.71
C GLY A 75 10.35 -11.76 -13.25
N PHE A 76 9.38 -12.53 -12.74
CA PHE A 76 9.25 -13.97 -13.06
C PHE A 76 8.05 -14.31 -13.94
N PHE A 77 7.12 -13.37 -14.18
CA PHE A 77 5.91 -13.63 -14.95
C PHE A 77 5.88 -12.80 -16.23
N PRO A 78 5.29 -13.33 -17.32
CA PRO A 78 5.20 -12.64 -18.61
C PRO A 78 4.04 -11.62 -18.65
N PHE A 79 3.84 -10.86 -17.58
CA PHE A 79 2.80 -9.81 -17.53
C PHE A 79 3.41 -8.43 -17.78
N HIS A 80 2.68 -7.59 -18.50
CA HIS A 80 3.05 -6.19 -18.67
C HIS A 80 3.14 -5.48 -17.31
N LEU A 81 4.19 -4.65 -17.15
CA LEU A 81 4.46 -3.92 -15.91
C LEU A 81 3.25 -3.09 -15.44
N ASP A 82 2.47 -2.56 -16.38
CA ASP A 82 1.28 -1.75 -16.11
C ASP A 82 0.17 -2.54 -15.42
N PHE A 83 -0.02 -3.80 -15.81
CA PHE A 83 -0.93 -4.72 -15.14
C PHE A 83 -0.42 -5.05 -13.74
N VAL A 84 0.89 -5.32 -13.60
CA VAL A 84 1.50 -5.69 -12.33
C VAL A 84 1.45 -4.56 -11.31
N ARG A 85 1.75 -3.32 -11.69
CA ARG A 85 1.67 -2.18 -10.77
C ARG A 85 0.23 -1.87 -10.34
N GLY A 86 -0.74 -1.97 -11.25
CA GLY A 86 -2.14 -1.72 -10.95
C GLY A 86 -2.70 -2.76 -9.96
N THR A 87 -2.41 -4.03 -10.22
CA THR A 87 -2.77 -5.12 -9.30
C THR A 87 -1.98 -5.07 -7.99
N GLY A 88 -0.72 -4.59 -8.00
CA GLY A 88 0.09 -4.39 -6.80
C GLY A 88 -0.51 -3.39 -5.81
N LEU A 89 -1.04 -2.26 -6.30
CA LEU A 89 -1.78 -1.30 -5.45
C LEU A 89 -3.05 -1.92 -4.87
N LEU A 90 -3.78 -2.71 -5.66
CA LEU A 90 -4.96 -3.41 -5.19
C LEU A 90 -4.62 -4.42 -4.09
N VAL A 91 -3.55 -5.20 -4.26
CA VAL A 91 -3.05 -6.14 -3.25
C VAL A 91 -2.65 -5.40 -1.97
N ALA A 92 -1.95 -4.27 -2.09
CA ALA A 92 -1.59 -3.44 -0.94
C ALA A 92 -2.83 -2.89 -0.21
N LEU A 93 -3.83 -2.41 -0.95
CA LEU A 93 -5.10 -1.94 -0.39
C LEU A 93 -5.84 -3.05 0.35
N CYS A 94 -6.00 -4.22 -0.27
CA CYS A 94 -6.66 -5.37 0.34
C CYS A 94 -5.95 -5.81 1.63
N GLY A 95 -4.62 -5.85 1.64
CA GLY A 95 -3.83 -6.16 2.83
C GLY A 95 -4.02 -5.14 3.95
N ALA A 96 -3.98 -3.84 3.61
CA ALA A 96 -4.20 -2.76 4.58
C ALA A 96 -5.62 -2.78 5.17
N LEU A 97 -6.64 -3.04 4.34
CA LEU A 97 -8.03 -3.17 4.78
C LEU A 97 -8.25 -4.38 5.69
N ALA A 98 -7.55 -5.49 5.43
CA ALA A 98 -7.61 -6.67 6.30
C ALA A 98 -6.98 -6.40 7.68
N ALA A 99 -5.86 -5.68 7.73
CA ALA A 99 -5.17 -5.37 8.99
C ALA A 99 -5.82 -4.24 9.81
N GLY A 100 -6.46 -3.27 9.14
CA GLY A 100 -6.97 -2.03 9.75
C GLY A 100 -7.86 -2.23 10.98
N PRO A 101 -8.94 -3.02 10.92
CA PRO A 101 -9.85 -3.21 12.06
C PRO A 101 -9.18 -3.80 13.29
N GLY A 102 -8.21 -4.71 13.12
CA GLY A 102 -7.47 -5.31 14.23
C GLY A 102 -6.57 -4.29 14.92
N LEU A 103 -5.77 -3.56 14.15
CA LEU A 103 -4.85 -2.54 14.67
C LEU A 103 -5.58 -1.39 15.36
N LEU A 104 -6.74 -0.98 14.83
CA LEU A 104 -7.58 0.06 15.44
C LEU A 104 -8.20 -0.40 16.76
N LYS A 105 -8.70 -1.64 16.84
CA LYS A 105 -9.27 -2.20 18.09
C LYS A 105 -8.22 -2.34 19.19
N MET A 106 -6.97 -2.61 18.82
CA MET A 106 -5.85 -2.71 19.75
C MET A 106 -5.23 -1.35 20.11
N ASN A 107 -5.77 -0.24 19.60
CA ASN A 107 -5.24 1.11 19.79
C ASN A 107 -3.77 1.26 19.33
N LEU A 108 -3.32 0.39 18.42
CA LEU A 108 -1.99 0.41 17.80
C LEU A 108 -1.95 1.32 16.56
N ALA A 109 -3.11 1.69 16.02
CA ALA A 109 -3.23 2.62 14.90
C ALA A 109 -4.03 3.86 15.30
N SER A 110 -3.54 5.04 14.94
CA SER A 110 -4.19 6.32 15.23
C SER A 110 -4.74 6.98 13.96
N LEU A 111 -6.08 7.09 13.89
CA LEU A 111 -6.74 7.71 12.73
C LEU A 111 -6.36 9.19 12.54
N ARG A 112 -6.07 9.91 13.63
CA ARG A 112 -5.65 11.31 13.60
C ARG A 112 -4.29 11.51 12.90
N LEU A 113 -3.38 10.54 13.03
CA LEU A 113 -2.11 10.53 12.31
C LEU A 113 -2.29 10.04 10.88
N ALA A 114 -3.08 8.98 10.70
CA ALA A 114 -3.22 8.31 9.41
C ALA A 114 -3.96 9.14 8.36
N ILE A 115 -5.05 9.83 8.71
CA ILE A 115 -5.93 10.51 7.73
C ILE A 115 -5.20 11.64 6.96
N PRO A 116 -4.48 12.59 7.61
CA PRO A 116 -3.77 13.64 6.89
C PRO A 116 -2.69 13.10 5.96
N VAL A 117 -1.95 12.11 6.44
CA VAL A 117 -0.88 11.46 5.69
C VAL A 117 -1.43 10.68 4.49
N ALA A 118 -2.54 9.96 4.67
CA ALA A 118 -3.20 9.21 3.62
C ALA A 118 -3.73 10.12 2.50
N LEU A 119 -4.23 11.31 2.82
CA LEU A 119 -4.70 12.28 1.83
C LEU A 119 -3.54 12.80 0.96
N ILE A 120 -2.41 13.13 1.58
CA ILE A 120 -1.21 13.56 0.87
C ILE A 120 -0.66 12.42 0.00
N ALA A 121 -0.47 11.24 0.59
CA ALA A 121 0.08 10.09 -0.12
C ALA A 121 -0.81 9.65 -1.30
N SER A 122 -2.15 9.67 -1.15
CA SER A 122 -3.08 9.32 -2.24
C SER A 122 -3.07 10.35 -3.36
N THR A 123 -3.02 11.65 -3.06
CA THR A 123 -2.91 12.71 -4.08
C THR A 123 -1.59 12.59 -4.84
N CYS A 124 -0.48 12.35 -4.15
CA CYS A 124 0.83 12.15 -4.78
C CYS A 124 0.93 10.82 -5.54
N ALA A 125 0.22 9.78 -5.12
CA ALA A 125 0.17 8.51 -5.85
C ALA A 125 -0.50 8.64 -7.21
N ILE A 126 -1.53 9.50 -7.35
CA ILE A 126 -2.13 9.79 -8.65
C ILE A 126 -1.08 10.41 -9.58
N ILE A 127 -0.33 11.39 -9.09
CA ILE A 127 0.76 12.03 -9.84
C ILE A 127 1.85 11.01 -10.21
N GLY A 128 2.25 10.16 -9.27
CA GLY A 128 3.22 9.09 -9.49
C GLY A 128 2.77 8.11 -10.57
N ALA A 129 1.51 7.70 -10.54
CA ALA A 129 0.93 6.80 -11.55
C ALA A 129 0.95 7.45 -12.95
N MET A 130 0.63 8.75 -13.05
CA MET A 130 0.72 9.48 -14.31
C MET A 130 2.15 9.53 -14.86
N ILE A 131 3.14 9.78 -13.99
CA ILE A 131 4.56 9.75 -14.38
C ILE A 131 4.96 8.35 -14.84
N GLY A 132 4.56 7.32 -14.10
CA GLY A 132 4.84 5.92 -14.44
C GLY A 132 4.21 5.48 -15.76
N LEU A 133 3.01 5.99 -16.09
CA LEU A 133 2.35 5.73 -17.38
C LEU A 133 3.00 6.50 -18.54
N ALA A 134 3.59 7.66 -18.28
CA ALA A 134 4.24 8.49 -19.29
C ALA A 134 5.67 8.05 -19.63
N LEU A 135 6.34 7.33 -18.73
CA LEU A 135 7.71 6.85 -18.93
C LEU A 135 7.75 5.50 -19.66
N PRO A 136 8.80 5.23 -20.47
CA PRO A 136 8.97 3.94 -21.11
C PRO A 136 9.27 2.86 -20.06
N THR A 137 8.78 1.65 -20.32
CA THR A 137 8.78 0.52 -19.38
C THR A 137 10.18 0.15 -18.87
N ASN A 138 11.20 0.27 -19.73
CA ASN A 138 12.59 0.01 -19.37
C ASN A 138 13.10 0.95 -18.25
N ILE A 139 12.78 2.24 -18.32
CA ILE A 139 13.19 3.23 -17.31
C ILE A 139 12.47 2.94 -15.99
N VAL A 140 11.16 2.66 -16.05
CA VAL A 140 10.37 2.35 -14.86
C VAL A 140 10.86 1.06 -14.21
N GLN A 141 11.22 0.05 -14.99
CA GLN A 141 11.72 -1.23 -14.47
C GLN A 141 13.11 -1.10 -13.82
N ILE A 142 14.02 -0.32 -14.41
CA ILE A 142 15.32 0.00 -13.79
C ILE A 142 15.12 0.79 -12.49
N ALA A 143 14.25 1.79 -12.50
CA ALA A 143 13.96 2.61 -11.33
C ALA A 143 13.24 1.82 -10.21
N LEU A 144 12.38 0.87 -10.58
CA LEU A 144 11.76 -0.09 -9.67
C LEU A 144 12.82 -0.96 -9.00
N GLY A 145 13.73 -1.54 -9.78
CA GLY A 145 14.85 -2.34 -9.24
C GLY A 145 15.74 -1.53 -8.30
N GLY A 146 16.10 -0.31 -8.70
CA GLY A 146 16.86 0.62 -7.84
C GLY A 146 16.12 0.97 -6.55
N THR A 147 14.81 1.18 -6.63
CA THR A 147 13.95 1.44 -5.47
C THR A 147 13.97 0.27 -4.49
N ILE A 148 13.79 -0.96 -4.97
CA ILE A 148 13.80 -2.16 -4.13
C ILE A 148 15.15 -2.35 -3.46
N LEU A 149 16.26 -2.19 -4.21
CA LEU A 149 17.60 -2.23 -3.62
C LEU A 149 17.78 -1.15 -2.55
N GLY A 150 17.27 0.05 -2.79
CA GLY A 150 17.23 1.13 -1.81
C GLY A 150 16.45 0.76 -0.54
N ILE A 151 15.28 0.15 -0.68
CA ILE A 151 14.47 -0.36 0.45
C ILE A 151 15.23 -1.44 1.20
N CYS A 152 15.87 -2.40 0.51
CA CYS A 152 16.69 -3.44 1.14
C CYS A 152 17.85 -2.84 1.94
N VAL A 153 18.59 -1.88 1.37
CA VAL A 153 19.68 -1.19 2.07
C VAL A 153 19.14 -0.42 3.27
N LEU A 154 18.01 0.27 3.12
CA LEU A 154 17.38 0.99 4.23
C LEU A 154 16.98 0.03 5.35
N MET A 155 16.35 -1.10 5.04
CA MET A 155 15.98 -2.12 6.04
C MET A 155 17.19 -2.75 6.74
N LEU A 156 18.30 -2.94 6.03
CA LEU A 156 19.54 -3.47 6.62
C LEU A 156 20.25 -2.44 7.52
N THR A 157 20.15 -1.15 7.19
CA THR A 157 20.81 -0.07 7.93
C THR A 157 19.93 0.53 9.02
N ALA A 158 18.61 0.33 8.97
CA ALA A 158 17.66 0.78 9.97
C ALA A 158 17.95 0.12 11.32
N LYS A 159 18.39 0.94 12.29
CA LYS A 159 18.58 0.48 13.67
C LYS A 159 17.21 0.19 14.30
N LYS A 160 17.01 -1.03 14.80
CA LYS A 160 15.84 -1.37 15.63
C LYS A 160 15.91 -0.56 16.94
N SER A 161 15.18 0.54 16.99
CA SER A 161 14.99 1.30 18.22
C SER A 161 13.86 0.66 19.02
N VAL A 162 14.21 -0.20 19.97
CA VAL A 162 13.25 -0.97 20.79
C VAL A 162 12.35 -0.06 21.64
N VAL A 163 12.84 1.11 22.04
CA VAL A 163 12.03 2.21 22.61
C VAL A 163 12.70 3.53 22.22
N PRO A 164 12.18 4.27 21.24
CA PRO A 164 12.71 5.61 20.95
C PRO A 164 12.33 6.55 22.09
N ASP A 165 13.32 7.04 22.83
CA ASP A 165 13.12 8.12 23.81
C ASP A 165 12.88 9.42 23.04
N VAL A 166 11.62 9.86 22.98
CA VAL A 166 11.19 11.08 22.29
C VAL A 166 10.84 12.14 23.35
N PRO A 167 11.81 12.99 23.77
CA PRO A 167 11.61 13.90 24.89
C PRO A 167 10.61 15.03 24.61
N GLN A 168 10.38 15.43 23.35
CA GLN A 168 9.41 16.47 23.00
C GLN A 168 8.64 16.18 21.71
N ALA A 169 7.32 16.44 21.76
CA ALA A 169 6.46 16.47 20.59
C ALA A 169 6.73 17.75 19.78
N ASP A 170 6.73 17.64 18.45
CA ASP A 170 6.88 18.80 17.57
C ASP A 170 5.68 19.75 17.65
N LYS A 171 5.91 21.05 17.43
CA LYS A 171 4.86 22.10 17.43
C LYS A 171 3.69 21.77 16.50
N LEU A 172 3.97 21.18 15.34
CA LEU A 172 2.95 20.78 14.37
C LEU A 172 2.13 19.58 14.89
N SER A 173 2.80 18.61 15.51
CA SER A 173 2.16 17.45 16.15
C SER A 173 1.30 17.85 17.35
N SER A 174 1.78 18.79 18.17
CA SER A 174 1.03 19.31 19.31
C SER A 174 -0.17 20.16 18.88
N MET A 175 -0.04 20.93 17.81
CA MET A 175 -1.14 21.71 17.23
C MET A 175 -2.23 20.82 16.60
N LEU A 176 -1.84 19.74 15.93
CA LEU A 176 -2.76 18.78 15.32
C LEU A 176 -3.29 17.73 16.31
N GLN A 177 -2.88 17.80 17.59
CA GLN A 177 -3.16 16.81 18.63
C GLN A 177 -2.86 15.37 18.20
N ILE A 178 -1.73 15.19 17.50
CA ILE A 178 -1.22 13.89 17.07
C ILE A 178 -0.29 13.35 18.16
N TYR A 179 -0.92 12.89 19.23
CA TYR A 179 -0.31 12.15 20.32
C TYR A 179 -1.35 11.16 20.83
N GLY A 180 -0.89 10.09 21.46
CA GLY A 180 -1.80 9.06 21.95
C GLY A 180 -1.11 8.15 22.94
N VAL A 181 -1.85 7.13 23.32
CA VAL A 181 -1.43 6.18 24.34
C VAL A 181 -1.71 4.81 23.78
N TYR A 182 -0.72 3.93 23.76
CA TYR A 182 -0.91 2.53 23.37
C TYR A 182 -0.62 1.64 24.57
N GLN A 183 -1.34 0.52 24.63
CA GLN A 183 -1.12 -0.48 25.67
C GLN A 183 -0.22 -1.57 25.10
N GLU A 184 0.94 -1.77 25.72
CA GLU A 184 1.87 -2.81 25.34
C GLU A 184 1.29 -4.17 25.73
N ALA A 185 1.02 -5.04 24.75
CA ALA A 185 0.32 -6.31 24.99
C ALA A 185 1.15 -7.30 25.81
N SER A 186 2.48 -7.14 25.81
CA SER A 186 3.42 -8.03 26.50
C SER A 186 3.64 -7.66 27.97
N THR A 187 3.66 -6.37 28.30
CA THR A 187 3.90 -5.88 29.67
C THR A 187 2.65 -5.32 30.35
N GLY A 188 1.58 -5.04 29.59
CA GLY A 188 0.38 -4.37 30.07
C GLY A 188 0.58 -2.89 30.38
N GLU A 189 1.78 -2.35 30.13
CA GLU A 189 2.12 -0.95 30.39
C GLU A 189 1.47 -0.02 29.38
N ILE A 190 1.11 1.16 29.87
CA ILE A 190 0.49 2.23 29.12
C ILE A 190 1.62 3.16 28.67
N ILE A 191 1.92 3.18 27.38
CA ILE A 191 3.03 3.97 26.82
C ILE A 191 2.47 5.16 26.03
N ASP A 192 2.82 6.36 26.48
CA ASP A 192 2.52 7.61 25.79
C ASP A 192 3.43 7.78 24.58
N TRP A 193 2.87 7.87 23.38
CA TRP A 193 3.62 8.11 22.15
C TRP A 193 3.39 9.53 21.62
N LYS A 194 4.47 10.13 21.11
CA LYS A 194 4.51 11.48 20.56
C LYS A 194 5.25 11.43 19.22
N VAL A 195 4.80 12.24 18.25
CA VAL A 195 5.49 12.36 16.95
C VAL A 195 6.50 13.51 16.99
N HIS A 196 7.66 13.25 16.40
CA HIS A 196 8.71 14.23 16.15
C HIS A 196 8.99 14.30 14.64
N ARG A 197 9.50 15.44 14.17
CA ARG A 197 9.80 15.77 12.77
C ARG A 197 8.59 15.64 11.83
N THR A 198 7.41 16.09 12.27
CA THR A 198 6.17 15.98 11.47
C THR A 198 6.29 16.55 10.05
N PRO A 199 6.89 17.74 9.83
CA PRO A 199 7.04 18.29 8.47
C PRO A 199 7.95 17.44 7.57
N LEU A 200 9.02 16.87 8.14
CA LEU A 200 9.93 15.97 7.41
C LEU A 200 9.20 14.67 7.07
N GLY A 201 8.44 14.10 8.01
CA GLY A 201 7.58 12.94 7.77
C GLY A 201 6.56 13.19 6.64
N LEU A 202 5.88 14.34 6.66
CA LEU A 202 4.94 14.71 5.60
C LEU A 202 5.61 14.81 4.22
N CYS A 203 6.82 15.40 4.15
CA CYS A 203 7.60 15.46 2.93
C CYS A 203 8.04 14.06 2.43
N LEU A 204 8.44 13.18 3.35
CA LEU A 204 8.74 11.78 3.02
C LEU A 204 7.51 11.05 2.48
N PHE A 205 6.33 11.28 3.06
CA PHE A 205 5.09 10.66 2.57
C PHE A 205 4.66 11.15 1.18
N VAL A 206 5.05 12.36 0.77
CA VAL A 206 4.91 12.82 -0.63
C VAL A 206 5.75 11.95 -1.57
N LEU A 207 7.02 11.73 -1.22
CA LEU A 207 7.93 10.88 -2.01
C LEU A 207 7.44 9.43 -2.06
N ILE A 208 7.08 8.87 -0.90
CA ILE A 208 6.56 7.50 -0.81
C ILE A 208 5.26 7.37 -1.61
N GLY A 209 4.35 8.35 -1.54
CA GLY A 209 3.13 8.37 -2.34
C GLY A 209 3.41 8.35 -3.84
N LEU A 210 4.33 9.20 -4.30
CA LEU A 210 4.74 9.26 -5.71
C LEU A 210 5.35 7.94 -6.17
N MET A 211 6.28 7.36 -5.39
CA MET A 211 6.90 6.06 -5.69
C MET A 211 5.87 4.93 -5.68
N ALA A 212 4.96 4.92 -4.70
CA ALA A 212 3.89 3.95 -4.61
C ALA A 212 2.99 3.97 -5.85
N GLY A 213 2.58 5.16 -6.29
CA GLY A 213 1.78 5.31 -7.52
C GLY A 213 2.53 4.93 -8.79
N MET A 214 3.80 5.32 -8.91
CA MET A 214 4.61 5.09 -10.11
C MET A 214 4.91 3.61 -10.35
N PHE A 215 5.20 2.90 -9.27
CA PHE A 215 5.66 1.51 -9.31
C PHE A 215 4.61 0.48 -8.89
N GLY A 216 3.53 0.92 -8.24
CA GLY A 216 2.52 0.05 -7.66
C GLY A 216 2.92 -0.63 -6.34
N LEU A 217 3.94 -0.10 -5.68
CA LEU A 217 4.46 -0.60 -4.41
C LEU A 217 3.59 -0.06 -3.28
N GLY A 218 3.05 -0.90 -2.41
CA GLY A 218 2.39 -0.42 -1.19
C GLY A 218 3.36 0.37 -0.30
N ALA A 219 2.87 1.27 0.54
CA ALA A 219 3.72 2.06 1.46
C ALA A 219 4.12 1.31 2.75
N GLY A 220 3.76 0.03 2.90
CA GLY A 220 3.93 -0.72 4.16
C GLY A 220 5.38 -0.94 4.60
N TRP A 221 6.34 -0.82 3.68
CA TRP A 221 7.77 -0.94 3.98
C TRP A 221 8.35 0.26 4.74
N ALA A 222 7.65 1.40 4.74
CA ALA A 222 8.09 2.66 5.34
C ALA A 222 7.48 2.91 6.74
N ASN A 223 7.09 1.83 7.43
CA ASN A 223 6.55 1.86 8.80
C ASN A 223 7.66 1.80 9.86
#